data_AF-A0A316X1Y8-F1
#
_entry.id   AF-A0A316X1Y8-F1
#
_cell.length_a   1.000
_cell.length_b   1.000
_cell.length_c   1.000
_cell.angle_alpha   90.00
_cell.angle_beta   90.00
_cell.angle_gamma   90.00
#
_symmetry.space_group_name_H-M   'P 1'
#
loop_
_entity.id
_entity.type
_entity.pdbx_description
1 polymer ?
#
loop_
_entity_poly.entity_id
_entity_poly.type
_entity_poly.pdbx_seq_one_letter_code
_entity_poly.pdbx_strand_id
1 'polypeptide(L)'
;MAFAADLYVRNGGTGGAYSTVSAAITAASEGDRIIIQPKTNGAAYVENITINKSLTFVSETNYNKYFIQGTVTINPAAGRVVNISNLSSGSYSIYSLVASGPTTSGRTTINLYNCYLNKVITNQANTTTNISGSNVLGEISFSHGRVTANKAQSIYANSITTDSSLATSDIEVYGNATSLGISHSQSNYNFKLYNNFCRGVFVYAIKTGSNNEIINNTIYDPYGGDIAPFSINLNNGNTGNISIMNNAASFVVGTTNVCIKNNNNATVTASYNLFTNPFVTEGAMNQSNNSGSVNMTFSETAFTITGMNVNAGNPDVSYTDLDLTRNDAGHYGGSNSWANYWPANADTKPQINYLVTPRTISGGTLNINGSGFSK
;
A
#
# COMPACT_ATOMS: atom_id res chain seq x y z
N MET A 1 -23.23 25.49 -14.36
CA MET A 1 -22.14 24.85 -13.59
C MET A 1 -22.35 25.23 -12.14
N ALA A 2 -22.69 24.26 -11.28
CA ALA A 2 -22.76 24.51 -9.84
C ALA A 2 -21.32 24.58 -9.29
N PHE A 3 -21.04 25.53 -8.41
CA PHE A 3 -19.77 25.58 -7.70
C PHE A 3 -19.75 24.46 -6.66
N ALA A 4 -18.61 23.80 -6.47
CA ALA A 4 -18.43 22.86 -5.37
C ALA A 4 -18.70 23.57 -4.04
N ALA A 5 -19.58 23.00 -3.23
CA ALA A 5 -19.99 23.55 -1.95
C ALA A 5 -19.31 22.83 -0.78
N ASP A 6 -19.23 23.54 0.35
CA ASP A 6 -18.80 22.99 1.63
C ASP A 6 -20.02 22.69 2.50
N LEU A 7 -20.19 21.42 2.86
CA LEU A 7 -21.25 20.97 3.74
C LEU A 7 -20.64 20.60 5.09
N TYR A 8 -21.02 21.33 6.13
CA TYR A 8 -20.53 21.08 7.48
C TYR A 8 -21.39 20.01 8.19
N VAL A 9 -20.76 19.08 8.87
CA VAL A 9 -21.39 18.10 9.76
C VAL A 9 -20.90 18.35 11.18
N ARG A 10 -21.83 18.64 12.09
CA ARG A 10 -21.52 18.92 13.50
C ARG A 10 -22.52 18.23 14.42
N ASN A 11 -22.10 18.01 15.67
CA ASN A 11 -22.95 17.38 16.67
C ASN A 11 -24.28 18.15 16.82
N GLY A 12 -25.41 17.45 16.68
CA GLY A 12 -26.75 18.03 16.76
C GLY A 12 -27.12 19.04 15.66
N GLY A 13 -26.30 19.20 14.61
CA GLY A 13 -26.54 20.21 13.56
C GLY A 13 -26.25 21.65 13.99
N THR A 14 -25.37 21.83 14.98
CA THR A 14 -25.04 23.13 15.57
C THR A 14 -24.61 24.16 14.51
N GLY A 15 -25.17 25.37 14.57
CA GLY A 15 -24.84 26.46 13.64
C GLY A 15 -25.42 26.28 12.22
N GLY A 16 -26.48 25.48 12.07
CA GLY A 16 -27.11 25.20 10.78
C GLY A 16 -26.41 24.10 9.96
N ALA A 17 -25.48 23.37 10.57
CA ALA A 17 -24.80 22.23 9.97
C ALA A 17 -25.72 21.00 9.88
N TYR A 18 -25.31 20.00 9.08
CA TYR A 18 -25.96 18.70 9.08
C TYR A 18 -25.65 17.95 10.38
N SER A 19 -26.64 17.23 10.91
CA SER A 19 -26.48 16.44 12.15
C SER A 19 -25.85 15.05 11.92
N THR A 20 -25.83 14.58 10.67
CA THR A 20 -25.24 13.30 10.25
C THR A 20 -24.47 13.45 8.95
N VAL A 21 -23.52 12.56 8.71
CA VAL A 21 -22.75 12.50 7.47
C VAL A 21 -23.65 12.05 6.31
N SER A 22 -24.57 11.11 6.55
CA SER A 22 -25.53 10.64 5.55
C SER A 22 -26.42 11.78 5.01
N ALA A 23 -26.92 12.66 5.89
CA ALA A 23 -27.73 13.81 5.46
C ALA A 23 -26.92 14.78 4.58
N ALA A 24 -25.65 15.02 4.92
CA ALA A 24 -24.76 15.82 4.08
C ALA A 24 -24.50 15.16 2.72
N ILE A 25 -24.27 13.83 2.68
CA ILE A 25 -24.11 13.09 1.41
C ILE A 25 -25.37 13.21 0.55
N THR A 26 -26.56 13.10 1.13
CA THR A 26 -27.83 13.25 0.40
C THR A 26 -27.93 14.63 -0.25
N ALA A 27 -27.60 15.69 0.48
CA ALA A 27 -27.67 17.06 0.01
C ALA A 27 -26.54 17.47 -0.96
N ALA A 28 -25.39 16.80 -0.90
CA ALA A 28 -24.23 17.12 -1.72
C ALA A 28 -24.45 16.88 -3.22
N SER A 29 -23.69 17.59 -4.05
CA SER A 29 -23.52 17.37 -5.49
C SER A 29 -22.14 16.78 -5.79
N GLU A 30 -21.93 16.31 -7.02
CA GLU A 30 -20.59 15.87 -7.49
C GLU A 30 -19.57 17.01 -7.33
N GLY A 31 -18.43 16.73 -6.70
CA GLY A 31 -17.34 17.66 -6.45
C GLY A 31 -17.39 18.35 -5.08
N ASP A 32 -18.48 18.22 -4.31
CA ASP A 32 -18.62 18.87 -3.01
C ASP A 32 -17.67 18.31 -1.94
N ARG A 33 -17.45 19.13 -0.90
CA ARG A 33 -16.68 18.77 0.29
C ARG A 33 -17.59 18.65 1.50
N ILE A 34 -17.41 17.58 2.26
CA ILE A 34 -18.08 17.36 3.54
C ILE A 34 -17.04 17.53 4.65
N ILE A 35 -17.21 18.58 5.43
CA ILE A 35 -16.31 18.98 6.53
C ILE A 35 -16.94 18.50 7.83
N ILE A 36 -16.29 17.55 8.50
CA ILE A 36 -16.88 16.84 9.64
C ILE A 36 -16.16 17.22 10.93
N GLN A 37 -16.88 17.76 11.89
CA GLN A 37 -16.35 18.03 13.23
C GLN A 37 -16.17 16.73 14.01
N PRO A 38 -14.95 16.39 14.46
CA PRO A 38 -14.77 15.37 15.49
C PRO A 38 -15.59 15.76 16.73
N LYS A 39 -16.43 14.85 17.26
CA LYS A 39 -17.24 15.18 18.44
C LYS A 39 -16.31 15.42 19.63
N THR A 40 -16.54 16.49 20.37
CA THR A 40 -15.67 16.96 21.47
C THR A 40 -15.43 15.91 22.55
N ASN A 41 -16.41 15.03 22.79
CA ASN A 41 -16.32 13.93 23.75
C ASN A 41 -15.69 12.65 23.18
N GLY A 42 -15.15 12.69 21.96
CA GLY A 42 -14.60 11.53 21.26
C GLY A 42 -15.64 10.52 20.77
N ALA A 43 -16.94 10.84 20.87
CA ALA A 43 -18.00 9.94 20.43
C ALA A 43 -18.06 9.84 18.89
N ALA A 44 -18.58 8.72 18.40
CA ALA A 44 -18.78 8.51 16.98
C ALA A 44 -20.05 9.19 16.44
N TYR A 45 -20.06 9.45 15.14
CA TYR A 45 -21.27 9.45 14.34
C TYR A 45 -21.66 7.99 14.09
N VAL A 46 -22.75 7.54 14.70
CA VAL A 46 -23.21 6.15 14.65
C VAL A 46 -24.14 5.99 13.46
N GLU A 47 -23.57 5.63 12.32
CA GLU A 47 -24.27 5.49 11.05
C GLU A 47 -23.47 4.65 10.08
N ASN A 48 -24.16 3.88 9.23
CA ASN A 48 -23.55 3.36 8.00
C ASN A 48 -23.70 4.43 6.92
N ILE A 49 -22.65 4.68 6.15
CA ILE A 49 -22.69 5.69 5.08
C ILE A 49 -22.52 5.04 3.72
N THR A 50 -23.25 5.55 2.73
CA THR A 50 -23.14 5.16 1.33
C THR A 50 -22.73 6.37 0.50
N ILE A 51 -21.53 6.32 -0.08
CA ILE A 51 -20.95 7.36 -0.92
C ILE A 51 -21.23 6.99 -2.38
N ASN A 52 -22.15 7.72 -3.00
CA ASN A 52 -22.61 7.50 -4.37
C ASN A 52 -22.36 8.72 -5.28
N LYS A 53 -21.44 9.61 -4.87
CA LYS A 53 -21.03 10.81 -5.60
C LYS A 53 -19.51 10.99 -5.46
N SER A 54 -18.88 11.75 -6.35
CA SER A 54 -17.50 12.19 -6.18
C SER A 54 -17.46 13.26 -5.11
N LEU A 55 -16.93 12.92 -3.94
CA LEU A 55 -16.97 13.77 -2.74
C LEU A 55 -15.63 13.76 -2.04
N THR A 56 -15.35 14.84 -1.31
CA THR A 56 -14.17 14.95 -0.45
C THR A 56 -14.60 15.06 1.01
N PHE A 57 -14.11 14.18 1.87
CA PHE A 57 -14.40 14.17 3.30
C PHE A 57 -13.14 14.58 4.07
N VAL A 58 -13.27 15.61 4.91
CA VAL A 58 -12.17 16.14 5.71
C VAL A 58 -12.62 16.41 7.13
N SER A 59 -11.68 16.34 8.07
CA SER A 59 -11.93 16.79 9.43
C SER A 59 -12.00 18.32 9.49
N GLU A 60 -12.93 18.86 10.27
CA GLU A 60 -12.99 20.29 10.58
C GLU A 60 -11.83 20.74 11.46
N THR A 61 -11.24 19.82 12.24
CA THR A 61 -10.16 20.13 13.18
C THR A 61 -8.87 19.48 12.72
N ASN A 62 -7.84 20.30 12.49
CA ASN A 62 -6.51 19.84 12.09
C ASN A 62 -6.01 18.73 13.03
N TYR A 63 -5.39 17.70 12.44
CA TYR A 63 -4.78 16.57 13.14
C TYR A 63 -5.73 15.69 13.96
N ASN A 64 -7.04 15.99 13.99
CA ASN A 64 -8.02 15.20 14.69
C ASN A 64 -8.87 14.41 13.72
N LYS A 65 -9.04 13.11 13.98
CA LYS A 65 -9.87 12.25 13.15
C LYS A 65 -11.33 12.41 13.52
N TYR A 66 -12.22 12.52 12.54
CA TYR A 66 -13.65 12.32 12.79
C TYR A 66 -13.94 10.83 12.85
N PHE A 67 -14.89 10.43 13.70
CA PHE A 67 -15.15 9.04 14.00
C PHE A 67 -16.52 8.62 13.47
N ILE A 68 -16.54 7.66 12.55
CA ILE A 68 -17.76 7.00 12.10
C ILE A 68 -17.78 5.58 12.68
N GLN A 69 -18.84 5.27 13.42
CA GLN A 69 -19.10 3.92 13.93
C GLN A 69 -20.15 3.26 13.04
N GLY A 70 -19.66 2.71 11.93
CA GLY A 70 -20.47 2.04 10.92
C GLY A 70 -19.64 1.76 9.67
N THR A 71 -20.19 0.95 8.78
CA THR A 71 -19.54 0.61 7.51
C THR A 71 -19.59 1.81 6.56
N VAL A 72 -18.47 2.09 5.90
CA VAL A 72 -18.35 3.10 4.84
C VAL A 72 -18.38 2.39 3.49
N THR A 73 -19.49 2.51 2.79
CA THR A 73 -19.68 1.90 1.46
C THR A 73 -19.46 2.95 0.38
N ILE A 74 -18.55 2.68 -0.55
CA ILE A 74 -18.37 3.46 -1.78
C ILE A 74 -19.01 2.68 -2.91
N ASN A 75 -20.05 3.24 -3.53
CA ASN A 75 -20.63 2.64 -4.72
C ASN A 75 -19.69 2.95 -5.90
N PRO A 76 -19.22 1.96 -6.67
CA PRO A 76 -18.45 2.25 -7.87
C PRO A 76 -19.31 2.95 -8.93
N ALA A 77 -18.67 3.83 -9.71
CA ALA A 77 -19.17 4.37 -10.96
C ALA A 77 -18.01 4.88 -11.83
N ALA A 78 -18.23 4.94 -13.14
CA ALA A 78 -17.27 5.51 -14.09
C ALA A 78 -16.89 6.95 -13.72
N GLY A 79 -15.59 7.22 -13.57
CA GLY A 79 -15.06 8.56 -13.32
C GLY A 79 -15.26 9.08 -11.89
N ARG A 80 -15.90 8.30 -11.00
CA ARG A 80 -16.11 8.72 -9.61
C ARG A 80 -14.79 8.87 -8.86
N VAL A 81 -14.61 9.98 -8.15
CA VAL A 81 -13.45 10.23 -7.30
C VAL A 81 -13.89 10.53 -5.88
N VAL A 82 -13.49 9.68 -4.93
CA VAL A 82 -13.78 9.87 -3.49
C VAL A 82 -12.48 10.12 -2.76
N ASN A 83 -12.38 11.24 -2.05
CA ASN A 83 -11.24 11.58 -1.19
C ASN A 83 -11.68 11.52 0.27
N ILE A 84 -10.98 10.78 1.10
CA ILE A 84 -11.26 10.68 2.53
C ILE A 84 -9.95 10.89 3.27
N SER A 85 -9.87 11.94 4.07
CA SER A 85 -8.78 12.12 5.01
C SER A 85 -9.28 12.08 6.45
N ASN A 86 -8.42 11.67 7.38
CA ASN A 86 -8.69 11.76 8.81
C ASN A 86 -9.95 11.04 9.29
N LEU A 87 -10.35 9.96 8.61
CA LEU A 87 -11.42 9.09 9.06
C LEU A 87 -10.89 8.12 10.13
N SER A 88 -11.65 7.94 11.21
CA SER A 88 -11.53 6.82 12.13
C SER A 88 -12.77 5.92 12.03
N SER A 89 -12.58 4.61 11.92
CA SER A 89 -13.62 3.60 12.15
C SER A 89 -13.56 3.00 13.56
N GLY A 90 -12.66 3.50 14.43
CA GLY A 90 -12.42 2.95 15.76
C GLY A 90 -11.79 1.55 15.74
N SER A 91 -11.51 1.02 16.93
CA SER A 91 -10.88 -0.29 17.15
C SER A 91 -11.91 -1.44 17.12
N TYR A 92 -12.78 -1.44 16.12
CA TYR A 92 -13.85 -2.42 15.96
C TYR A 92 -13.54 -3.39 14.83
N SER A 93 -13.87 -4.67 15.01
CA SER A 93 -13.62 -5.71 13.99
C SER A 93 -14.64 -5.75 12.85
N ILE A 94 -15.77 -5.02 12.97
CA ILE A 94 -16.92 -5.15 12.05
C ILE A 94 -17.11 -3.99 11.07
N TYR A 95 -16.55 -2.81 11.34
CA TYR A 95 -16.79 -1.62 10.52
C TYR A 95 -15.66 -1.44 9.51
N SER A 96 -15.91 -1.69 8.23
CA SER A 96 -14.90 -1.60 7.18
C SER A 96 -15.20 -0.46 6.21
N LEU A 97 -14.18 -0.03 5.48
CA LEU A 97 -14.37 0.74 4.25
C LEU A 97 -14.41 -0.22 3.08
N VAL A 98 -15.48 -0.21 2.32
CA VAL A 98 -15.73 -1.17 1.25
C VAL A 98 -16.11 -0.48 -0.05
N ALA A 99 -15.61 -0.99 -1.18
CA ALA A 99 -16.18 -0.68 -2.49
C ALA A 99 -17.16 -1.80 -2.85
N SER A 100 -18.45 -1.48 -3.02
CA SER A 100 -19.49 -2.48 -3.28
C SER A 100 -20.53 -1.95 -4.24
N GLY A 101 -20.93 -2.78 -5.20
CA GLY A 101 -21.90 -2.44 -6.23
C GLY A 101 -21.39 -2.70 -7.65
N PRO A 102 -22.24 -2.52 -8.67
CA PRO A 102 -21.90 -2.79 -10.05
C PRO A 102 -20.84 -1.80 -10.58
N THR A 103 -19.93 -2.30 -11.40
CA THR A 103 -18.86 -1.52 -12.04
C THR A 103 -19.16 -1.40 -13.54
N THR A 104 -19.90 -0.37 -13.95
CA THR A 104 -20.27 -0.17 -15.36
C THR A 104 -19.30 0.79 -16.06
N SER A 105 -18.67 0.32 -17.15
CA SER A 105 -17.98 1.12 -18.19
C SER A 105 -17.09 2.28 -17.70
N GLY A 106 -16.30 2.05 -16.66
CA GLY A 106 -15.31 3.01 -16.18
C GLY A 106 -14.76 2.65 -14.81
N ARG A 107 -13.88 3.50 -14.29
CA ARG A 107 -13.11 3.26 -13.07
C ARG A 107 -13.45 4.27 -11.98
N THR A 108 -13.54 3.79 -10.75
CA THR A 108 -13.67 4.62 -9.54
C THR A 108 -12.29 4.82 -8.91
N THR A 109 -11.99 6.02 -8.45
CA THR A 109 -10.78 6.33 -7.68
C THR A 109 -11.14 6.64 -6.24
N ILE A 110 -10.51 5.94 -5.31
CA ILE A 110 -10.67 6.08 -3.87
C ILE A 110 -9.32 6.50 -3.30
N ASN A 111 -9.27 7.64 -2.65
CA ASN A 111 -8.07 8.20 -2.05
C ASN A 111 -8.26 8.28 -0.52
N LEU A 112 -7.39 7.62 0.24
CA LEU A 112 -7.47 7.48 1.69
C LEU A 112 -6.18 8.01 2.33
N TYR A 113 -6.29 9.00 3.21
CA TYR A 113 -5.11 9.68 3.79
C TYR A 113 -5.23 9.84 5.31
N ASN A 114 -4.19 9.47 6.04
CA ASN A 114 -4.14 9.58 7.50
C ASN A 114 -5.38 8.98 8.19
N CYS A 115 -5.84 7.82 7.75
CA CYS A 115 -7.02 7.17 8.31
C CYS A 115 -6.65 6.13 9.39
N TYR A 116 -7.56 5.89 10.32
CA TYR A 116 -7.50 4.78 11.28
C TYR A 116 -8.69 3.85 11.01
N LEU A 117 -8.44 2.74 10.32
CA LEU A 117 -9.50 1.89 9.76
C LEU A 117 -9.36 0.47 10.29
N ASN A 118 -10.47 -0.26 10.35
CA ASN A 118 -10.42 -1.69 10.61
C ASN A 118 -9.90 -2.45 9.38
N LYS A 119 -10.63 -2.39 8.25
CA LYS A 119 -10.25 -2.99 6.98
C LYS A 119 -10.57 -2.05 5.82
N VAL A 120 -9.83 -2.20 4.73
CA VAL A 120 -10.09 -1.55 3.43
C VAL A 120 -10.29 -2.65 2.41
N ILE A 121 -11.52 -2.82 1.92
CA ILE A 121 -11.91 -3.88 0.98
C ILE A 121 -12.42 -3.23 -0.30
N THR A 122 -11.49 -2.87 -1.17
CA THR A 122 -11.70 -2.16 -2.43
C THR A 122 -11.15 -2.95 -3.62
N ASN A 123 -11.06 -4.27 -3.47
CA ASN A 123 -10.71 -5.25 -4.51
C ASN A 123 -11.86 -5.53 -5.50
N GLN A 124 -12.86 -4.64 -5.55
CA GLN A 124 -13.84 -4.61 -6.61
C GLN A 124 -13.16 -4.26 -7.94
N ALA A 125 -13.60 -4.87 -9.04
CA ALA A 125 -13.06 -4.56 -10.36
C ALA A 125 -13.17 -3.07 -10.69
N ASN A 126 -12.31 -2.59 -11.59
CA ASN A 126 -12.29 -1.20 -12.06
C ASN A 126 -12.21 -0.18 -10.91
N THR A 127 -11.43 -0.46 -9.87
CA THR A 127 -11.25 0.43 -8.72
C THR A 127 -9.77 0.79 -8.53
N THR A 128 -9.46 2.08 -8.44
CA THR A 128 -8.14 2.59 -8.03
C THR A 128 -8.23 2.91 -6.55
N THR A 129 -7.40 2.30 -5.73
CA THR A 129 -7.25 2.67 -4.32
C THR A 129 -5.88 3.24 -4.10
N ASN A 130 -5.83 4.51 -3.73
CA ASN A 130 -4.62 5.15 -3.24
C ASN A 130 -4.77 5.34 -1.73
N ILE A 131 -3.95 4.67 -0.93
CA ILE A 131 -3.99 4.77 0.53
C ILE A 131 -2.62 5.11 1.07
N SER A 132 -2.56 6.14 1.92
CA SER A 132 -1.30 6.55 2.53
C SER A 132 -1.39 7.04 3.97
N GLY A 133 -0.31 6.81 4.71
CA GLY A 133 -0.14 7.28 6.09
C GLY A 133 -1.19 6.73 7.06
N SER A 134 -1.83 5.61 6.70
CA SER A 134 -2.98 5.10 7.42
C SER A 134 -2.58 3.91 8.31
N ASN A 135 -3.33 3.72 9.39
CA ASN A 135 -3.24 2.54 10.22
C ASN A 135 -4.51 1.70 10.02
N VAL A 136 -4.34 0.54 9.41
CA VAL A 136 -5.41 -0.41 9.10
C VAL A 136 -5.22 -1.63 9.99
N LEU A 137 -6.18 -1.92 10.87
CA LEU A 137 -6.01 -2.99 11.87
C LEU A 137 -5.98 -4.40 11.25
N GLY A 138 -6.66 -4.57 10.12
CA GLY A 138 -6.74 -5.80 9.35
C GLY A 138 -6.12 -5.62 7.96
N GLU A 139 -6.86 -6.06 6.95
CA GLU A 139 -6.36 -6.11 5.57
C GLU A 139 -6.62 -4.83 4.77
N ILE A 140 -5.70 -4.56 3.84
CA ILE A 140 -5.89 -3.66 2.70
C ILE A 140 -5.98 -4.54 1.45
N SER A 141 -7.19 -4.74 0.93
CA SER A 141 -7.47 -5.53 -0.27
C SER A 141 -7.92 -4.61 -1.39
N PHE A 142 -7.19 -4.56 -2.51
CA PHE A 142 -7.41 -3.57 -3.59
C PHE A 142 -7.09 -4.15 -4.96
N SER A 143 -7.82 -3.71 -6.00
CA SER A 143 -7.65 -4.21 -7.38
C SER A 143 -6.54 -3.54 -8.16
N HIS A 144 -6.31 -2.25 -7.93
CA HIS A 144 -5.21 -1.47 -8.49
C HIS A 144 -5.00 -0.20 -7.65
N GLY A 145 -3.80 0.38 -7.70
CA GLY A 145 -3.49 1.69 -7.16
C GLY A 145 -2.19 1.70 -6.37
N ARG A 146 -2.08 2.67 -5.44
CA ARG A 146 -0.88 2.93 -4.65
C ARG A 146 -1.13 2.72 -3.16
N VAL A 147 -0.30 1.93 -2.51
CA VAL A 147 -0.36 1.68 -1.07
C VAL A 147 0.97 2.10 -0.49
N THR A 148 1.02 3.25 0.21
CA THR A 148 2.29 3.78 0.73
C THR A 148 2.25 4.18 2.20
N ALA A 149 3.32 3.97 2.96
CA ALA A 149 3.43 4.45 4.34
C ALA A 149 2.29 3.99 5.29
N ASN A 150 1.75 2.79 5.09
CA ASN A 150 0.68 2.27 5.93
C ASN A 150 1.18 1.25 6.96
N LYS A 151 0.48 1.17 8.09
CA LYS A 151 0.50 -0.03 8.95
C LYS A 151 -0.72 -0.87 8.60
N ALA A 152 -0.54 -2.16 8.38
CA ALA A 152 -1.61 -3.10 8.11
C ALA A 152 -1.34 -4.48 8.73
N GLN A 153 -2.36 -5.31 8.91
CA GLN A 153 -2.12 -6.73 9.15
C GLN A 153 -1.60 -7.41 7.87
N SER A 154 -2.23 -7.12 6.73
CA SER A 154 -1.86 -7.69 5.42
C SER A 154 -2.25 -6.75 4.29
N ILE A 155 -1.58 -6.88 3.15
CA ILE A 155 -1.90 -6.15 1.92
C ILE A 155 -2.13 -7.17 0.80
N TYR A 156 -3.28 -7.09 0.12
CA TYR A 156 -3.67 -7.96 -0.99
C TYR A 156 -3.95 -7.12 -2.23
N ALA A 157 -3.10 -7.28 -3.26
CA ALA A 157 -3.36 -6.76 -4.60
C ALA A 157 -4.10 -7.82 -5.42
N ASN A 158 -5.43 -7.80 -5.37
CA ASN A 158 -6.30 -8.79 -6.03
C ASN A 158 -7.59 -8.13 -6.53
N SER A 159 -8.31 -8.80 -7.43
CA SER A 159 -9.66 -8.38 -7.79
C SER A 159 -10.62 -9.54 -7.72
N ILE A 160 -11.85 -9.28 -7.27
CA ILE A 160 -12.92 -10.30 -7.20
C ILE A 160 -13.38 -10.75 -8.59
N THR A 161 -13.21 -9.87 -9.59
CA THR A 161 -13.49 -10.12 -11.00
C THR A 161 -12.45 -9.39 -11.85
N THR A 162 -12.24 -9.82 -13.09
CA THR A 162 -11.26 -9.18 -13.98
C THR A 162 -11.64 -7.73 -14.28
N ASP A 163 -10.65 -6.84 -14.29
CA ASP A 163 -10.88 -5.45 -14.69
C ASP A 163 -11.20 -5.38 -16.19
N SER A 164 -12.23 -4.60 -16.53
CA SER A 164 -12.62 -4.28 -17.91
C SER A 164 -12.29 -2.85 -18.32
N SER A 165 -12.07 -1.97 -17.34
CA SER A 165 -11.61 -0.59 -17.52
C SER A 165 -10.24 -0.45 -16.88
N LEU A 166 -9.21 -0.76 -17.67
CA LEU A 166 -7.83 -0.83 -17.21
C LEU A 166 -7.28 0.56 -16.90
N ALA A 167 -6.58 0.68 -15.76
CA ALA A 167 -5.71 1.81 -15.51
C ALA A 167 -4.46 1.75 -16.42
N THR A 168 -3.83 2.90 -16.64
CA THR A 168 -2.57 3.02 -17.40
C THR A 168 -1.32 2.86 -16.53
N SER A 169 -1.48 2.87 -15.20
CA SER A 169 -0.40 2.71 -14.22
C SER A 169 -0.26 1.26 -13.74
N ASP A 170 0.87 0.99 -13.09
CA ASP A 170 1.13 -0.26 -12.39
C ASP A 170 0.52 -0.25 -10.97
N ILE A 171 0.56 -1.41 -10.31
CA ILE A 171 0.32 -1.52 -8.87
C ILE A 171 1.61 -1.21 -8.11
N GLU A 172 1.53 -0.33 -7.12
CA GLU A 172 2.69 0.13 -6.35
C GLU A 172 2.43 0.02 -4.85
N VAL A 173 3.25 -0.77 -4.15
CA VAL A 173 3.16 -0.98 -2.70
C VAL A 173 4.50 -0.65 -2.08
N TYR A 174 4.64 0.58 -1.56
CA TYR A 174 5.93 1.14 -1.12
C TYR A 174 5.95 1.52 0.36
N GLY A 175 6.99 1.13 1.09
CA GLY A 175 7.21 1.67 2.42
C GLY A 175 6.13 1.29 3.44
N ASN A 176 5.46 0.13 3.32
CA ASN A 176 4.43 -0.29 4.28
C ASN A 176 4.99 -1.24 5.33
N ALA A 177 4.43 -1.18 6.53
CA ALA A 177 4.68 -2.11 7.62
C ALA A 177 3.50 -3.09 7.74
N THR A 178 3.74 -4.38 7.57
CA THR A 178 2.71 -5.41 7.76
C THR A 178 3.10 -6.42 8.82
N SER A 179 2.17 -6.78 9.70
CA SER A 179 2.41 -7.85 10.69
C SER A 179 2.29 -9.26 10.11
N LEU A 180 1.76 -9.41 8.89
CA LEU A 180 1.81 -10.62 8.08
C LEU A 180 2.51 -10.28 6.75
N GLY A 181 2.00 -10.76 5.61
CA GLY A 181 2.63 -10.58 4.31
C GLY A 181 1.93 -9.60 3.36
N ILE A 182 2.59 -9.41 2.22
CA ILE A 182 2.06 -8.73 1.04
C ILE A 182 1.80 -9.79 -0.02
N SER A 183 0.57 -9.86 -0.52
CA SER A 183 0.18 -10.81 -1.56
C SER A 183 -0.24 -10.10 -2.84
N HIS A 184 0.13 -10.67 -3.98
CA HIS A 184 -0.28 -10.20 -5.29
C HIS A 184 -0.92 -11.34 -6.08
N SER A 185 -2.12 -11.11 -6.61
CA SER A 185 -2.84 -12.07 -7.44
C SER A 185 -3.64 -11.37 -8.55
N GLN A 186 -3.15 -10.24 -9.05
CA GLN A 186 -3.81 -9.47 -10.10
C GLN A 186 -3.16 -9.75 -11.47
N SER A 187 -3.98 -10.07 -12.47
CA SER A 187 -3.56 -10.47 -13.81
C SER A 187 -3.63 -9.37 -14.88
N ASN A 188 -4.02 -8.13 -14.54
CA ASN A 188 -4.16 -7.02 -15.49
C ASN A 188 -2.99 -6.02 -15.50
N TYR A 189 -2.21 -5.95 -14.42
CA TYR A 189 -1.19 -4.91 -14.19
C TYR A 189 0.17 -5.52 -13.87
N ASN A 190 1.24 -4.78 -14.15
CA ASN A 190 2.51 -5.08 -13.50
C ASN A 190 2.44 -4.66 -12.03
N PHE A 191 3.36 -5.16 -11.21
CA PHE A 191 3.49 -4.73 -9.82
C PHE A 191 4.91 -4.31 -9.46
N LYS A 192 4.99 -3.41 -8.48
CA LYS A 192 6.22 -2.98 -7.82
C LYS A 192 6.00 -3.02 -6.31
N LEU A 193 6.74 -3.88 -5.62
CA LEU A 193 6.73 -4.02 -4.16
C LEU A 193 8.08 -3.54 -3.65
N TYR A 194 8.14 -2.32 -3.15
CA TYR A 194 9.39 -1.70 -2.74
C TYR A 194 9.42 -1.34 -1.27
N ASN A 195 10.59 -1.51 -0.65
CA ASN A 195 10.85 -0.90 0.64
C ASN A 195 9.83 -1.25 1.71
N ASN A 196 9.19 -2.42 1.68
CA ASN A 196 8.22 -2.80 2.71
C ASN A 196 8.91 -3.55 3.85
N PHE A 197 8.39 -3.42 5.07
CA PHE A 197 8.72 -4.26 6.21
C PHE A 197 7.55 -5.23 6.44
N CYS A 198 7.76 -6.52 6.14
CA CYS A 198 6.69 -7.53 6.21
C CYS A 198 7.22 -8.91 6.60
N ARG A 199 6.33 -9.90 6.79
CA ARG A 199 6.73 -11.31 7.04
C ARG A 199 6.95 -12.13 5.78
N GLY A 200 6.48 -11.66 4.64
CA GLY A 200 6.66 -12.35 3.37
C GLY A 200 6.01 -11.63 2.21
N VAL A 201 6.43 -12.02 1.01
CA VAL A 201 5.88 -11.57 -0.27
C VAL A 201 5.43 -12.79 -1.06
N PHE A 202 4.15 -12.82 -1.40
CA PHE A 202 3.51 -13.97 -2.04
C PHE A 202 2.88 -13.57 -3.36
N VAL A 203 3.21 -14.27 -4.44
CA VAL A 203 2.71 -13.97 -5.79
C VAL A 203 1.98 -15.19 -6.34
N TYR A 204 0.68 -15.03 -6.58
CA TYR A 204 -0.22 -16.13 -6.99
C TYR A 204 -0.74 -15.99 -8.43
N ALA A 205 -0.64 -14.80 -9.00
CA ALA A 205 -1.03 -14.49 -10.37
C ALA A 205 -0.30 -13.22 -10.81
N ILE A 206 0.01 -13.12 -12.10
CA ILE A 206 0.60 -11.95 -12.74
C ILE A 206 -0.07 -11.69 -14.10
N LYS A 207 0.15 -10.51 -14.68
CA LYS A 207 -0.20 -10.21 -16.07
C LYS A 207 0.73 -10.96 -17.04
N THR A 208 0.17 -11.54 -18.11
CA THR A 208 0.98 -12.19 -19.15
C THR A 208 1.94 -11.21 -19.81
N GLY A 209 3.22 -11.59 -19.91
CA GLY A 209 4.28 -10.75 -20.47
C GLY A 209 4.68 -9.55 -19.61
N SER A 210 4.31 -9.54 -18.33
CA SER A 210 4.65 -8.46 -17.39
C SER A 210 6.13 -8.47 -16.98
N ASN A 211 6.59 -7.29 -16.53
CA ASN A 211 7.86 -7.14 -15.82
C ASN A 211 7.53 -6.60 -14.42
N ASN A 212 7.77 -7.42 -13.41
CA ASN A 212 7.41 -7.10 -12.03
C ASN A 212 8.64 -7.03 -11.14
N GLU A 213 8.54 -6.28 -10.04
CA GLU A 213 9.68 -5.99 -9.19
C GLU A 213 9.36 -6.13 -7.69
N ILE A 214 10.25 -6.82 -6.97
CA ILE A 214 10.26 -6.99 -5.51
C ILE A 214 11.64 -6.53 -5.05
N ILE A 215 11.76 -5.25 -4.67
CA ILE A 215 13.06 -4.60 -4.43
C ILE A 215 13.14 -3.98 -3.04
N ASN A 216 14.29 -4.10 -2.37
CA ASN A 216 14.56 -3.43 -1.10
C ASN A 216 13.52 -3.75 -0.01
N ASN A 217 12.87 -4.91 -0.01
CA ASN A 217 11.97 -5.28 1.08
C ASN A 217 12.76 -5.90 2.24
N THR A 218 12.34 -5.59 3.46
CA THR A 218 12.79 -6.27 4.67
C THR A 218 11.76 -7.30 5.06
N ILE A 219 12.18 -8.57 5.06
CA ILE A 219 11.34 -9.69 5.45
C ILE A 219 11.80 -10.20 6.81
N TYR A 220 10.93 -10.17 7.81
CA TYR A 220 11.23 -10.75 9.11
C TYR A 220 10.08 -11.62 9.57
N ASP A 221 10.29 -12.94 9.58
CA ASP A 221 9.33 -13.90 10.10
C ASP A 221 9.92 -14.68 11.28
N PRO A 222 9.70 -14.24 12.53
CA PRO A 222 10.17 -14.95 13.70
C PRO A 222 9.36 -16.21 14.01
N TYR A 223 8.37 -16.55 13.18
CA TYR A 223 7.53 -17.73 13.34
C TYR A 223 7.92 -18.76 12.27
N GLY A 224 8.10 -20.02 12.67
CA GLY A 224 8.36 -21.10 11.71
C GLY A 224 7.13 -21.36 10.84
N GLY A 225 7.30 -21.34 9.53
CA GLY A 225 6.22 -21.55 8.55
C GLY A 225 6.51 -22.65 7.53
N ASP A 226 5.54 -22.92 6.67
CA ASP A 226 5.62 -23.84 5.53
C ASP A 226 5.79 -23.13 4.17
N ILE A 227 5.78 -21.80 4.17
CA ILE A 227 5.91 -20.96 2.98
C ILE A 227 7.24 -20.20 3.02
N ALA A 228 7.95 -20.17 1.90
CA ALA A 228 9.17 -19.36 1.74
C ALA A 228 8.84 -17.86 1.88
N PRO A 229 9.76 -17.03 2.44
CA PRO A 229 9.53 -15.59 2.60
C PRO A 229 9.27 -14.88 1.27
N PHE A 230 9.81 -15.40 0.17
CA PHE A 230 9.42 -15.05 -1.20
C PHE A 230 8.83 -16.29 -1.88
N SER A 231 7.52 -16.29 -2.12
CA SER A 231 6.83 -17.42 -2.76
C SER A 231 6.16 -16.98 -4.05
N ILE A 232 6.69 -17.47 -5.18
CA ILE A 232 6.15 -17.28 -6.52
C ILE A 232 5.44 -18.58 -6.91
N ASN A 233 4.13 -18.62 -6.68
CA ASN A 233 3.29 -19.79 -6.92
C ASN A 233 2.12 -19.42 -7.83
N LEU A 234 2.42 -19.18 -9.11
CA LEU A 234 1.43 -18.75 -10.09
C LEU A 234 0.52 -19.92 -10.47
N ASN A 235 -0.77 -19.82 -10.15
CA ASN A 235 -1.76 -20.87 -10.43
C ASN A 235 -2.70 -20.53 -11.60
N ASN A 236 -2.54 -19.35 -12.22
CA ASN A 236 -3.44 -18.83 -13.25
C ASN A 236 -2.99 -19.14 -14.69
N GLY A 237 -1.84 -19.79 -14.89
CA GLY A 237 -1.27 -20.09 -16.21
C GLY A 237 -0.62 -18.90 -16.92
N ASN A 238 -0.65 -17.70 -16.34
CA ASN A 238 0.03 -16.53 -16.91
C ASN A 238 1.53 -16.60 -16.64
N THR A 239 2.32 -16.13 -17.60
CA THR A 239 3.78 -16.09 -17.52
C THR A 239 4.31 -14.66 -17.62
N GLY A 240 5.49 -14.41 -17.08
CA GLY A 240 6.11 -13.08 -17.08
C GLY A 240 7.42 -13.10 -16.33
N ASN A 241 7.99 -11.91 -16.11
CA ASN A 241 9.25 -11.73 -15.42
C ASN A 241 9.04 -11.16 -14.02
N ILE A 242 9.81 -11.64 -13.06
CA ILE A 242 9.85 -11.11 -11.69
C ILE A 242 11.30 -10.92 -11.27
N SER A 243 11.68 -9.67 -11.01
CA SER A 243 12.97 -9.31 -10.41
C SER A 243 12.83 -9.26 -8.89
N ILE A 244 13.65 -10.03 -8.18
CA ILE A 244 13.72 -10.06 -6.72
C ILE A 244 15.12 -9.59 -6.34
N MET A 245 15.27 -8.35 -5.88
CA MET A 245 16.58 -7.75 -5.73
C MET A 245 16.75 -6.91 -4.47
N ASN A 246 17.96 -6.91 -3.90
CA ASN A 246 18.34 -6.09 -2.75
C ASN A 246 17.44 -6.28 -1.51
N ASN A 247 16.75 -7.41 -1.39
CA ASN A 247 15.92 -7.66 -0.22
C ASN A 247 16.79 -8.17 0.94
N ALA A 248 16.40 -7.86 2.18
CA ALA A 248 17.05 -8.37 3.38
C ALA A 248 16.05 -9.18 4.19
N ALA A 249 16.35 -10.44 4.44
CA ALA A 249 15.38 -11.39 4.98
C ALA A 249 15.95 -12.23 6.13
N SER A 250 15.09 -12.52 7.10
CA SER A 250 15.35 -13.46 8.18
C SER A 250 14.06 -14.17 8.52
N PHE A 251 14.13 -15.50 8.63
CA PHE A 251 12.96 -16.31 8.98
C PHE A 251 13.37 -17.51 9.83
N VAL A 252 12.48 -17.92 10.73
CA VAL A 252 12.65 -19.17 11.47
C VAL A 252 12.32 -20.33 10.53
N VAL A 253 13.24 -21.28 10.41
CA VAL A 253 13.02 -22.48 9.58
C VAL A 253 11.93 -23.33 10.23
N GLY A 254 10.79 -23.44 9.56
CA GLY A 254 9.72 -24.39 9.86
C GLY A 254 9.85 -25.64 8.99
N THR A 255 8.85 -25.90 8.15
CA THR A 255 8.86 -27.01 7.20
C THR A 255 9.77 -26.74 6.00
N THR A 256 9.98 -25.47 5.66
CA THR A 256 10.83 -25.04 4.55
C THR A 256 12.00 -24.20 5.04
N ASN A 257 13.17 -24.44 4.46
CA ASN A 257 14.37 -23.61 4.59
C ASN A 257 14.64 -22.77 3.33
N VAL A 258 13.71 -22.78 2.37
CA VAL A 258 13.85 -22.10 1.08
C VAL A 258 13.65 -20.61 1.26
N CYS A 259 14.62 -19.83 0.77
CA CYS A 259 14.58 -18.37 0.75
C CYS A 259 13.64 -17.84 -0.34
N ILE A 260 13.74 -18.40 -1.54
CA ILE A 260 12.89 -18.02 -2.67
C ILE A 260 12.37 -19.28 -3.36
N LYS A 261 11.06 -19.41 -3.44
CA LYS A 261 10.36 -20.50 -4.11
C LYS A 261 9.73 -20.00 -5.41
N ASN A 262 9.98 -20.71 -6.51
CA ASN A 262 9.35 -20.49 -7.81
C ASN A 262 8.74 -21.79 -8.32
N ASN A 263 7.47 -21.78 -8.72
CA ASN A 263 6.81 -22.94 -9.33
C ASN A 263 7.07 -23.08 -10.85
N ASN A 264 8.03 -22.32 -11.38
CA ASN A 264 8.49 -22.33 -12.78
C ASN A 264 7.50 -21.75 -13.81
N ASN A 265 6.45 -21.07 -13.35
CA ASN A 265 5.51 -20.39 -14.25
C ASN A 265 5.91 -18.93 -14.56
N ALA A 266 6.91 -18.38 -13.85
CA ALA A 266 7.53 -17.11 -14.17
C ALA A 266 9.05 -17.27 -14.33
N THR A 267 9.63 -16.40 -15.17
CA THR A 267 11.07 -16.17 -15.21
C THR A 267 11.43 -15.31 -14.01
N VAL A 268 12.09 -15.91 -13.02
CA VAL A 268 12.54 -15.19 -11.82
C VAL A 268 14.03 -14.88 -11.95
N THR A 269 14.39 -13.63 -11.69
CA THR A 269 15.78 -13.19 -11.53
C THR A 269 15.97 -12.71 -10.09
N ALA A 270 16.83 -13.39 -9.33
CA ALA A 270 17.13 -13.06 -7.95
C ALA A 270 18.57 -12.56 -7.82
N SER A 271 18.77 -11.31 -7.38
CA SER A 271 20.12 -10.76 -7.23
C SER A 271 20.31 -9.87 -6.00
N TYR A 272 21.53 -9.86 -5.45
CA TYR A 272 21.88 -9.00 -4.30
C TYR A 272 20.96 -9.14 -3.07
N ASN A 273 20.27 -10.27 -2.90
CA ASN A 273 19.45 -10.51 -1.72
C ASN A 273 20.32 -11.04 -0.57
N LEU A 274 20.00 -10.63 0.65
CA LEU A 274 20.67 -11.04 1.87
C LEU A 274 19.74 -11.84 2.77
N PHE A 275 20.22 -12.97 3.28
CA PHE A 275 19.51 -13.82 4.22
C PHE A 275 20.36 -14.12 5.46
N THR A 276 19.76 -14.07 6.64
CA THR A 276 20.41 -14.62 7.86
C THR A 276 20.52 -16.14 7.80
N ASN A 277 19.65 -16.78 7.02
CA ASN A 277 19.64 -18.21 6.76
C ASN A 277 20.61 -18.52 5.61
N PRO A 278 21.13 -19.76 5.49
CA PRO A 278 21.78 -20.22 4.27
C PRO A 278 20.89 -19.94 3.06
N PHE A 279 21.47 -19.42 1.99
CA PHE A 279 20.69 -19.03 0.82
C PHE A 279 20.32 -20.27 -0.01
N VAL A 280 19.04 -20.63 0.02
CA VAL A 280 18.49 -21.82 -0.64
C VAL A 280 17.32 -21.40 -1.54
N THR A 281 17.25 -21.93 -2.75
CA THR A 281 16.17 -21.65 -3.70
C THR A 281 15.49 -22.93 -4.16
N GLU A 282 14.20 -22.85 -4.45
CA GLU A 282 13.43 -23.94 -5.07
C GLU A 282 12.82 -23.44 -6.38
N GLY A 283 12.95 -24.25 -7.45
CA GLY A 283 12.55 -23.87 -8.80
C GLY A 283 13.67 -23.25 -9.63
N ALA A 284 13.41 -23.10 -10.93
CA ALA A 284 14.29 -22.49 -11.91
C ALA A 284 14.29 -20.97 -11.77
N MET A 285 15.48 -20.37 -11.67
CA MET A 285 15.66 -18.92 -11.62
C MET A 285 17.10 -18.52 -11.95
N ASN A 286 17.27 -17.30 -12.45
CA ASN A 286 18.60 -16.70 -12.66
C ASN A 286 19.08 -16.05 -11.37
N GLN A 287 20.29 -16.38 -10.92
CA GLN A 287 20.81 -15.94 -9.63
C GLN A 287 22.18 -15.28 -9.75
N SER A 288 22.39 -14.18 -9.03
CA SER A 288 23.71 -13.54 -8.93
C SER A 288 23.86 -12.74 -7.63
N ASN A 289 25.04 -12.82 -7.00
CA ASN A 289 25.38 -11.99 -5.83
C ASN A 289 24.40 -12.08 -4.64
N ASN A 290 23.66 -13.17 -4.49
CA ASN A 290 22.86 -13.42 -3.29
C ASN A 290 23.75 -13.99 -2.18
N SER A 291 23.52 -13.57 -0.93
CA SER A 291 24.29 -14.04 0.23
C SER A 291 23.36 -14.61 1.30
N GLY A 292 23.77 -15.74 1.88
CA GLY A 292 23.12 -16.34 3.04
C GLY A 292 24.05 -16.38 4.25
N SER A 293 23.50 -16.75 5.41
CA SER A 293 24.23 -16.82 6.68
C SER A 293 24.90 -15.50 7.08
N VAL A 294 24.34 -14.36 6.64
CA VAL A 294 24.86 -13.04 7.02
C VAL A 294 24.34 -12.61 8.38
N ASN A 295 25.10 -11.75 9.08
CA ASN A 295 24.67 -11.23 10.38
C ASN A 295 23.84 -9.96 10.20
N MET A 296 22.56 -10.04 10.54
CA MET A 296 21.59 -8.93 10.53
C MET A 296 20.69 -9.01 11.77
N THR A 297 20.31 -7.87 12.33
CA THR A 297 19.39 -7.76 13.47
C THR A 297 18.13 -7.02 13.04
N PHE A 298 16.96 -7.53 13.42
CA PHE A 298 15.65 -7.01 13.03
C PHE A 298 14.83 -6.61 14.27
N SER A 299 13.96 -5.61 14.13
CA SER A 299 12.98 -5.23 15.15
C SER A 299 11.61 -5.02 14.53
N GLU A 300 10.61 -5.84 14.90
CA GLU A 300 9.22 -5.67 14.47
C GLU A 300 8.47 -4.56 15.21
N THR A 301 9.02 -4.07 16.34
CA THR A 301 8.44 -2.93 17.08
C THR A 301 8.90 -1.60 16.50
N ALA A 302 10.21 -1.49 16.22
CA ALA A 302 10.79 -0.28 15.65
C ALA A 302 10.72 -0.26 14.12
N PHE A 303 10.42 -1.40 13.48
CA PHE A 303 10.53 -1.61 12.04
C PHE A 303 11.93 -1.25 11.54
N THR A 304 12.96 -1.84 12.15
CA THR A 304 14.37 -1.55 11.82
C THR A 304 15.14 -2.80 11.44
N ILE A 305 16.21 -2.60 10.68
CA ILE A 305 17.22 -3.62 10.35
C ILE A 305 18.61 -2.99 10.49
N THR A 306 19.57 -3.75 11.04
CA THR A 306 20.97 -3.34 11.15
C THR A 306 21.92 -4.52 10.89
N GLY A 307 23.18 -4.24 10.58
CA GLY A 307 24.23 -5.25 10.37
C GLY A 307 24.77 -5.25 8.93
N MET A 308 24.96 -6.44 8.36
CA MET A 308 25.54 -6.61 7.01
C MET A 308 24.63 -6.14 5.87
N ASN A 309 23.44 -5.61 6.17
CA ASN A 309 22.55 -5.05 5.15
C ASN A 309 23.03 -3.70 4.61
N VAL A 310 23.88 -2.99 5.37
CA VAL A 310 24.37 -1.66 5.00
C VAL A 310 25.32 -1.74 3.80
N ASN A 311 25.07 -0.92 2.77
CA ASN A 311 25.83 -0.82 1.52
C ASN A 311 26.04 -2.17 0.80
N ALA A 312 25.08 -3.09 0.92
CA ALA A 312 25.21 -4.47 0.45
C ALA A 312 24.37 -4.80 -0.80
N GLY A 313 23.49 -3.89 -1.22
CA GLY A 313 22.68 -4.04 -2.43
C GLY A 313 23.45 -3.81 -3.73
N ASN A 314 22.73 -3.70 -4.83
CA ASN A 314 23.29 -3.49 -6.17
C ASN A 314 24.11 -2.18 -6.23
N PRO A 315 25.38 -2.22 -6.68
CA PRO A 315 26.25 -1.05 -6.74
C PRO A 315 25.98 -0.10 -7.90
N ASP A 316 25.08 -0.43 -8.83
CA ASP A 316 24.71 0.47 -9.92
C ASP A 316 24.09 1.77 -9.36
N VAL A 317 24.51 2.90 -9.93
CA VAL A 317 24.06 4.25 -9.57
C VAL A 317 22.53 4.38 -9.58
N SER A 318 21.84 3.58 -10.39
CA SER A 318 20.37 3.53 -10.44
C SER A 318 19.72 3.08 -9.13
N TYR A 319 20.48 2.48 -8.21
CA TYR A 319 19.97 1.97 -6.93
C TYR A 319 20.56 2.67 -5.72
N THR A 320 21.41 3.68 -5.88
CA THR A 320 22.00 4.39 -4.73
C THR A 320 20.94 4.90 -3.76
N ASP A 321 21.32 4.94 -2.48
CA ASP A 321 20.48 5.48 -1.42
C ASP A 321 20.26 7.00 -1.58
N LEU A 322 19.41 7.57 -0.74
CA LEU A 322 19.10 9.01 -0.77
C LEU A 322 20.31 9.90 -0.45
N ASP A 323 21.28 9.38 0.30
CA ASP A 323 22.54 10.03 0.61
C ASP A 323 23.65 9.71 -0.42
N LEU A 324 23.27 9.08 -1.54
CA LEU A 324 24.13 8.68 -2.65
C LEU A 324 25.18 7.63 -2.28
N THR A 325 25.05 6.95 -1.14
CA THR A 325 25.85 5.76 -0.87
C THR A 325 25.34 4.56 -1.66
N ARG A 326 26.12 3.47 -1.65
CA ARG A 326 25.70 2.23 -2.30
C ARG A 326 24.46 1.71 -1.58
N ASN A 327 23.48 1.27 -2.36
CA ASN A 327 22.20 0.76 -1.86
C ASN A 327 22.32 -0.15 -0.63
N ASP A 328 21.57 0.16 0.42
CA ASP A 328 21.32 -0.76 1.52
C ASP A 328 20.37 -1.90 1.08
N ALA A 329 20.63 -3.13 1.52
CA ALA A 329 19.64 -4.20 1.38
C ALA A 329 18.50 -4.01 2.39
N GLY A 330 17.26 -4.21 1.95
CA GLY A 330 16.07 -4.01 2.77
C GLY A 330 15.49 -2.60 2.71
N HIS A 331 14.52 -2.33 3.59
CA HIS A 331 13.57 -1.20 3.43
C HIS A 331 14.17 0.20 3.53
N TYR A 332 15.39 0.36 4.01
CA TYR A 332 16.11 1.63 3.98
C TYR A 332 16.84 1.91 2.66
N GLY A 333 16.94 0.94 1.76
CA GLY A 333 17.70 1.07 0.52
C GLY A 333 17.04 1.91 -0.57
N GLY A 334 17.87 2.59 -1.36
CA GLY A 334 17.52 3.17 -2.66
C GLY A 334 16.65 4.42 -2.59
N SER A 335 16.25 4.93 -3.75
CA SER A 335 15.50 6.19 -3.87
C SER A 335 14.08 6.15 -3.29
N ASN A 336 13.52 4.96 -3.05
CA ASN A 336 12.25 4.78 -2.35
C ASN A 336 12.47 4.38 -0.87
N SER A 337 13.61 4.75 -0.28
CA SER A 337 13.93 4.47 1.12
C SER A 337 12.75 4.78 2.05
N TRP A 338 12.55 3.93 3.05
CA TRP A 338 11.54 4.09 4.10
C TRP A 338 11.52 5.49 4.72
N ALA A 339 12.68 6.14 4.82
CA ALA A 339 12.82 7.48 5.35
C ALA A 339 11.98 8.53 4.60
N ASN A 340 11.69 8.33 3.31
CA ASN A 340 10.80 9.21 2.53
C ASN A 340 9.34 9.11 2.99
N TYR A 341 8.93 7.93 3.44
CA TYR A 341 7.54 7.62 3.79
C TYR A 341 7.26 7.79 5.29
N TRP A 342 8.29 7.62 6.12
CA TRP A 342 8.20 7.68 7.59
C TRP A 342 9.19 8.69 8.18
N PRO A 343 9.01 10.00 7.91
CA PRO A 343 9.91 11.01 8.44
C PRO A 343 9.79 11.11 9.96
N ALA A 344 10.92 11.26 10.65
CA ALA A 344 10.98 11.34 12.12
C ALA A 344 10.17 12.52 12.71
N ASN A 345 9.95 13.59 11.94
CA ASN A 345 9.25 14.81 12.36
C ASN A 345 7.93 15.02 11.59
N ALA A 346 7.04 14.03 11.64
CA ALA A 346 5.82 13.95 10.84
C ALA A 346 4.61 14.74 11.38
N ASP A 347 4.63 15.18 12.63
CA ASP A 347 3.36 15.43 13.36
C ASP A 347 2.72 16.79 13.11
N THR A 348 3.34 17.66 12.31
CA THR A 348 2.81 19.00 12.02
C THR A 348 3.12 19.53 10.61
N LYS A 349 3.61 18.67 9.70
CA LYS A 349 4.06 19.10 8.37
C LYS A 349 3.40 18.27 7.27
N PRO A 350 3.09 18.89 6.11
CA PRO A 350 2.72 18.13 4.91
C PRO A 350 3.78 17.07 4.61
N GLN A 351 3.33 15.87 4.28
CA GLN A 351 4.18 14.73 3.97
C GLN A 351 4.08 14.41 2.49
N ILE A 352 5.23 14.28 1.83
CA ILE A 352 5.31 13.67 0.50
C ILE A 352 4.97 12.18 0.69
N ASN A 353 3.96 11.70 -0.01
CA ASN A 353 3.50 10.31 0.13
C ASN A 353 3.85 9.43 -1.09
N TYR A 354 4.37 10.05 -2.14
CA TYR A 354 4.83 9.40 -3.36
C TYR A 354 5.70 10.38 -4.15
N LEU A 355 6.81 9.88 -4.69
CA LEU A 355 7.72 10.63 -5.52
C LEU A 355 8.23 9.71 -6.64
N VAL A 356 8.11 10.18 -7.88
CA VAL A 356 8.68 9.55 -9.07
C VAL A 356 9.73 10.48 -9.61
N THR A 357 10.97 10.02 -9.54
CA THR A 357 12.12 10.65 -10.16
C THR A 357 12.82 9.61 -11.03
N PRO A 358 13.42 10.02 -12.16
CA PRO A 358 14.34 9.14 -12.88
C PRO A 358 15.46 8.70 -11.93
N ARG A 359 15.81 7.41 -11.97
CA ARG A 359 16.89 6.85 -11.15
C ARG A 359 18.27 7.27 -11.66
N THR A 360 18.37 7.66 -12.93
CA THR A 360 19.55 8.24 -13.56
C THR A 360 19.13 9.33 -14.54
N ILE A 361 19.99 10.31 -14.78
CA ILE A 361 19.78 11.37 -15.77
C ILE A 361 20.89 11.22 -16.82
N SER A 362 20.52 10.75 -18.01
CA SER A 362 21.45 10.58 -19.14
C SER A 362 21.23 11.60 -20.27
N GLY A 363 20.55 12.72 -19.98
CA GLY A 363 20.14 13.76 -20.93
C GLY A 363 18.64 13.77 -21.22
N GLY A 364 18.12 14.88 -21.76
CA GLY A 364 16.69 15.07 -22.05
C GLY A 364 15.89 15.78 -20.94
N THR A 365 14.56 15.83 -21.10
CA THR A 365 13.65 16.48 -20.13
C THR A 365 13.51 15.62 -18.88
N LEU A 366 13.92 16.17 -17.74
CA LEU A 366 13.70 15.60 -16.41
C LEU A 366 12.22 15.74 -16.03
N ASN A 367 11.51 14.62 -15.91
CA ASN A 367 10.14 14.59 -15.42
C ASN A 367 10.12 14.08 -13.98
N ILE A 368 9.67 14.93 -13.06
CA ILE A 368 9.47 14.59 -11.64
C ILE A 368 7.98 14.73 -11.34
N ASN A 369 7.39 13.69 -10.75
CA ASN A 369 6.01 13.71 -10.29
C ASN A 369 5.97 13.36 -8.80
N GLY A 370 5.07 13.98 -8.05
CA GLY A 370 4.90 13.66 -6.65
C GLY A 370 3.48 13.94 -6.17
N SER A 371 3.17 13.38 -5.01
CA SER A 371 1.95 13.72 -4.28
C SER A 371 2.25 13.81 -2.78
N GLY A 372 1.35 14.44 -2.04
CA GLY A 372 1.46 14.55 -0.60
C GLY A 372 0.10 14.74 0.06
N PHE A 373 0.08 14.63 1.39
CA PHE A 373 -1.08 14.93 2.23
C PHE A 373 -0.65 15.65 3.51
N SER A 374 -1.58 16.35 4.15
CA SER A 374 -1.40 16.85 5.51
C SER A 374 -2.18 15.95 6.47
N LYS A 375 -1.60 15.73 7.65
CA LYS A 375 -2.29 15.10 8.76
C LYS A 375 -3.39 16.00 9.31
#